data_AF-A0AAD7NW71-F1
#
_entry.id   AF-A0AAD7NW71-F1
#
_cell.length_a   1.000
_cell.length_b   1.000
_cell.length_c   1.000
_cell.angle_alpha   90.00
_cell.angle_beta   90.00
_cell.angle_gamma   90.00
#
_symmetry.space_group_name_H-M   'P 1'
#
loop_
_entity.id
_entity.type
_entity.pdbx_description
1 polymer ?
#
loop_
_entity_poly.entity_id
_entity_poly.type
_entity_poly.pdbx_seq_one_letter_code
_entity_poly.pdbx_strand_id
1 'polypeptide(L)'
;MLEQVEFHGGELDSAMYPPLRDSGDKHSPNSLFHEDLPASPIPSEGGDMEPAGLCAPPIPGLFFVPSLLLPLELADKITEFCLKHYFNRPGVNQIMLFGAASDSTPWSGLPPILLELLASMSVLLQPSLPPEIHALLFPRTPAHARQAILNLYHPGEGIIPHVDLLKRFGIVGLSLGSSCVMQFARVDEVDSTVCPKHIFLPERTMIVLPGDARYAWIHGIEKRTTDLVADADTFRIVERGVRLSITFRWLLPSEDVVGLEA
;
A
#
# COMPACT_ATOMS: atom_id res chain seq x y z
N MET A 1 -5.79 13.71 4.25
CA MET A 1 -5.85 13.50 2.79
C MET A 1 -4.41 13.25 2.39
N LEU A 2 -4.11 12.14 1.70
CA LEU A 2 -2.72 11.80 1.34
C LEU A 2 -2.27 12.74 0.23
N GLU A 3 -1.13 13.40 0.38
CA GLU A 3 -0.55 14.28 -0.63
C GLU A 3 0.42 13.45 -1.49
N GLN A 4 0.17 13.41 -2.81
CA GLN A 4 0.80 12.47 -3.73
C GLN A 4 1.99 13.09 -4.47
N VAL A 5 3.11 12.36 -4.54
CA VAL A 5 4.24 12.70 -5.43
C VAL A 5 4.61 11.48 -6.26
N GLU A 6 4.64 11.65 -7.58
CA GLU A 6 5.06 10.63 -8.55
C GLU A 6 6.50 10.89 -9.00
N PHE A 7 7.34 9.85 -8.97
CA PHE A 7 8.68 9.90 -9.54
C PHE A 7 8.77 8.97 -10.76
N HIS A 8 9.11 9.56 -11.91
CA HIS A 8 9.45 8.86 -13.13
C HIS A 8 10.97 8.86 -13.26
N GLY A 9 11.59 7.69 -13.39
CA GLY A 9 13.04 7.54 -13.35
C GLY A 9 13.77 8.44 -14.36
N GLY A 10 14.51 9.40 -13.84
CA GLY A 10 15.48 10.25 -14.53
C GLY A 10 16.51 10.71 -13.50
N GLU A 11 17.77 10.80 -13.90
CA GLU A 11 18.95 11.04 -13.04
C GLU A 11 18.73 12.10 -11.95
N LEU A 12 19.17 11.78 -10.73
CA LEU A 12 19.39 12.75 -9.66
C LEU A 12 20.60 13.61 -10.05
N ASP A 13 20.42 14.61 -10.90
CA ASP A 13 21.45 15.61 -11.12
C ASP A 13 21.31 16.76 -10.14
N SER A 14 22.41 17.05 -9.45
CA SER A 14 22.50 18.09 -8.45
C SER A 14 22.78 19.44 -9.12
N ALA A 15 22.03 20.46 -8.70
CA ALA A 15 22.29 21.90 -8.82
C ALA A 15 21.52 22.69 -9.89
N MET A 16 21.11 23.88 -9.40
CA MET A 16 20.69 25.11 -10.09
C MET A 16 19.24 25.22 -10.60
N TYR A 17 18.38 25.84 -9.80
CA TYR A 17 17.46 26.89 -10.28
C TYR A 17 17.29 28.02 -9.24
N PRO A 18 17.28 29.30 -9.65
CA PRO A 18 17.21 30.48 -8.76
C PRO A 18 15.78 30.76 -8.27
N PRO A 19 15.57 31.64 -7.26
CA PRO A 19 14.26 31.82 -6.63
C PRO A 19 13.24 32.46 -7.58
N LEU A 20 12.03 31.92 -7.60
CA LEU A 20 10.90 32.45 -8.35
C LEU A 20 10.42 33.79 -7.74
N ARG A 21 10.35 34.81 -8.61
CA ARG A 21 9.64 36.06 -8.34
C ARG A 21 8.13 35.81 -8.41
N ASP A 22 7.43 36.50 -7.51
CA ASP A 22 5.98 36.61 -7.47
C ASP A 22 5.45 37.38 -8.68
N SER A 23 4.53 36.76 -9.41
CA SER A 23 3.60 37.44 -10.31
C SER A 23 2.42 36.50 -10.56
N GLY A 24 1.30 36.78 -9.91
CA GLY A 24 0.05 36.08 -10.17
C GLY A 24 -0.43 36.29 -11.60
N ASP A 25 -1.02 35.25 -12.18
CA ASP A 25 -2.30 35.39 -12.85
C ASP A 25 -3.04 34.05 -12.97
N LYS A 26 -4.37 34.15 -13.02
CA LYS A 26 -5.35 33.06 -13.00
C LYS A 26 -5.48 32.42 -14.39
N HIS A 27 -5.46 31.08 -14.46
CA HIS A 27 -6.43 30.23 -15.19
C HIS A 27 -5.99 28.76 -15.12
N SER A 28 -6.71 27.94 -14.35
CA SER A 28 -6.63 26.47 -14.44
C SER A 28 -7.71 25.95 -15.37
N PRO A 29 -7.39 24.97 -16.23
CA PRO A 29 -8.38 23.98 -16.63
C PRO A 29 -7.92 22.53 -16.35
N ASN A 30 -8.91 21.75 -15.92
CA ASN A 30 -9.00 20.28 -15.94
C ASN A 30 -8.46 19.49 -14.74
N SER A 31 -9.16 19.66 -13.61
CA SER A 31 -9.35 18.61 -12.60
C SER A 31 -10.27 17.53 -13.17
N LEU A 32 -9.79 16.29 -13.27
CA LEU A 32 -10.46 15.15 -13.89
C LEU A 32 -11.09 14.19 -12.86
N PHE A 33 -11.42 14.69 -11.67
CA PHE A 33 -12.13 13.94 -10.63
C PHE A 33 -13.12 14.85 -9.90
N HIS A 34 -14.31 15.03 -10.48
CA HIS A 34 -15.49 15.43 -9.73
C HIS A 34 -16.69 14.68 -10.34
N GLU A 35 -17.05 13.58 -9.70
CA GLU A 35 -18.47 13.23 -9.55
C GLU A 35 -18.75 13.31 -8.05
N ASP A 36 -19.58 14.30 -7.69
CA ASP A 36 -19.99 14.58 -6.31
C ASP A 36 -20.88 13.46 -5.78
N LEU A 37 -20.28 12.51 -5.06
CA LEU A 37 -21.04 11.61 -4.20
C LEU A 37 -21.42 12.35 -2.91
N PRO A 38 -22.66 12.19 -2.40
CA PRO A 38 -23.09 12.88 -1.19
C PRO A 38 -22.19 12.49 -0.02
N ALA A 39 -21.75 13.49 0.74
CA ALA A 39 -20.92 13.30 1.93
C ALA A 39 -21.64 12.37 2.92
N SER A 40 -21.13 11.16 3.09
CA SER A 40 -21.56 10.27 4.17
C SER A 40 -21.30 10.93 5.52
N PRO A 41 -22.22 10.77 6.50
CA PRO A 41 -22.07 11.40 7.81
C PRO A 41 -20.79 10.92 8.50
N ILE A 42 -20.07 11.87 9.08
CA ILE A 42 -18.92 11.63 9.96
C ILE A 42 -19.40 10.75 11.13
N PRO A 43 -18.85 9.55 11.36
CA PRO A 43 -19.23 8.75 12.51
C PRO A 43 -18.83 9.48 13.79
N SER A 44 -19.77 9.58 14.73
CA SER A 44 -19.58 10.12 16.07
C SER A 44 -18.44 9.41 16.81
N GLU A 45 -17.57 10.17 17.48
CA GLU A 45 -16.61 9.65 18.45
C GLU A 45 -17.35 8.87 19.54
N GLY A 46 -17.26 7.54 19.50
CA GLY A 46 -17.97 6.65 20.44
C GLY A 46 -18.49 5.34 19.87
N GLY A 47 -18.03 4.87 18.71
CA GLY A 47 -18.23 3.49 18.29
C GLY A 47 -17.35 2.54 19.11
N ASP A 48 -17.91 1.45 19.61
CA ASP A 48 -17.13 0.38 20.26
C ASP A 48 -16.03 -0.08 19.31
N MET A 49 -14.77 0.00 19.76
CA MET A 49 -13.61 -0.40 18.95
C MET A 49 -13.64 -1.92 18.79
N GLU A 50 -13.97 -2.40 17.60
CA GLU A 50 -13.97 -3.84 17.34
C GLU A 50 -12.53 -4.41 17.45
N PRO A 51 -12.36 -5.54 18.17
CA PRO A 51 -11.04 -6.14 18.36
C PRO A 51 -10.55 -6.79 17.07
N ALA A 52 -9.32 -6.48 16.68
CA ALA A 52 -8.67 -7.09 15.53
C ALA A 52 -8.08 -8.46 15.87
N GLY A 53 -8.24 -9.43 14.97
CA GLY A 53 -7.65 -10.76 15.10
C GLY A 53 -6.19 -10.79 14.65
N LEU A 54 -5.42 -11.75 15.20
CA LEU A 54 -4.04 -12.01 14.79
C LEU A 54 -3.91 -12.88 13.53
N CYS A 55 -5.00 -13.53 13.12
CA CYS A 55 -5.03 -14.40 11.95
C CYS A 55 -5.84 -13.75 10.82
N ALA A 56 -5.57 -14.16 9.58
CA ALA A 56 -6.39 -13.75 8.45
C ALA A 56 -7.85 -14.13 8.69
N PRO A 57 -8.82 -13.20 8.53
CA PRO A 57 -10.22 -13.59 8.43
C PRO A 57 -10.42 -14.51 7.21
N PRO A 58 -11.49 -15.32 7.16
CA PRO A 58 -11.75 -16.28 6.08
C PRO A 58 -12.20 -15.57 4.79
N ILE A 59 -11.30 -14.79 4.20
CA ILE A 59 -11.47 -14.04 2.97
C ILE A 59 -10.74 -14.81 1.87
N PRO A 60 -11.43 -15.32 0.83
CA PRO A 60 -10.78 -16.03 -0.25
C PRO A 60 -9.71 -15.18 -0.93
N GLY A 61 -8.51 -15.73 -1.10
CA GLY A 61 -7.38 -15.01 -1.69
C GLY A 61 -6.66 -14.05 -0.74
N LEU A 62 -7.03 -13.96 0.55
CA LEU A 62 -6.25 -13.22 1.54
C LEU A 62 -5.21 -14.14 2.17
N PHE A 63 -3.93 -13.84 1.99
CA PHE A 63 -2.84 -14.56 2.65
C PHE A 63 -2.12 -13.65 3.63
N PHE A 64 -2.00 -14.13 4.87
CA PHE A 64 -1.27 -13.46 5.95
C PHE A 64 -0.75 -14.53 6.91
N VAL A 65 0.57 -14.53 7.13
CA VAL A 65 1.25 -15.46 8.04
C VAL A 65 2.00 -14.62 9.07
N PRO A 66 1.50 -14.47 10.31
CA PRO A 66 2.07 -13.56 11.31
C PRO A 66 3.52 -13.86 11.68
N SER A 67 3.91 -15.14 11.60
CA SER A 67 5.27 -15.60 11.88
C SER A 67 6.25 -15.35 10.73
N LEU A 68 5.75 -15.01 9.53
CA LEU A 68 6.58 -14.73 8.37
C LEU A 68 7.01 -13.27 8.37
N LEU A 69 8.12 -13.01 9.03
CA LEU A 69 8.67 -11.67 9.23
C LEU A 69 9.81 -11.38 8.26
N LEU A 70 9.85 -10.14 7.77
CA LEU A 70 11.05 -9.61 7.13
C LEU A 70 12.21 -9.57 8.15
N PRO A 71 13.45 -9.92 7.75
CA PRO A 71 14.64 -9.76 8.61
C PRO A 71 14.72 -8.34 9.18
N LEU A 72 15.05 -8.22 10.47
CA LEU A 72 15.04 -6.94 11.18
C LEU A 72 16.01 -5.95 10.54
N GLU A 73 17.21 -6.41 10.22
CA GLU A 73 18.26 -5.58 9.62
C GLU A 73 17.83 -5.02 8.26
N LEU A 74 17.10 -5.82 7.47
CA LEU A 74 16.58 -5.38 6.19
C LEU A 74 15.41 -4.40 6.37
N ALA A 75 14.53 -4.65 7.32
CA ALA A 75 13.42 -3.76 7.66
C ALA A 75 13.91 -2.36 8.09
N ASP A 76 14.94 -2.30 8.95
CA ASP A 76 15.55 -1.06 9.41
C ASP A 76 16.21 -0.31 8.27
N LYS A 77 17.02 -1.00 7.46
CA LYS A 77 17.70 -0.42 6.29
C LYS A 77 16.70 0.18 5.29
N ILE A 78 15.60 -0.51 5.01
CA ILE A 78 14.54 -0.02 4.11
C ILE A 78 13.84 1.19 4.70
N THR A 79 13.49 1.12 5.99
CA THR A 79 12.79 2.20 6.69
C THR A 79 13.65 3.46 6.70
N GLU A 80 14.91 3.36 7.10
CA GLU A 80 15.86 4.47 7.09
C GLU A 80 16.01 5.07 5.69
N PHE A 81 16.20 4.23 4.67
CA PHE A 81 16.30 4.68 3.29
C PHE A 81 15.06 5.46 2.85
N CYS A 82 13.86 4.93 3.08
CA CYS A 82 12.63 5.58 2.66
C CYS A 82 12.40 6.90 3.39
N LEU A 83 12.59 6.95 4.71
CA LEU A 83 12.45 8.18 5.47
C LEU A 83 13.44 9.25 5.00
N LYS A 84 14.70 8.86 4.78
CA LYS A 84 15.76 9.76 4.35
C LYS A 84 15.56 10.31 2.93
N HIS A 85 15.13 9.48 1.99
CA HIS A 85 15.08 9.84 0.57
C HIS A 85 13.71 10.32 0.08
N TYR A 86 12.62 9.87 0.71
CA TYR A 86 11.26 10.07 0.22
C TYR A 86 10.38 10.89 1.14
N PHE A 87 10.56 10.74 2.45
CA PHE A 87 9.73 11.42 3.46
C PHE A 87 10.55 12.44 4.29
N ASN A 88 11.45 13.15 3.61
CA ASN A 88 12.30 14.18 4.22
C ASN A 88 11.69 15.60 4.14
N ARG A 89 10.48 15.73 3.58
CA ARG A 89 9.74 16.99 3.46
C ARG A 89 8.42 16.90 4.21
N PRO A 90 8.01 17.96 4.94
CA PRO A 90 6.69 17.99 5.57
C PRO A 90 5.58 17.98 4.51
N GLY A 91 4.44 17.40 4.85
CA GLY A 91 3.25 17.31 3.98
C GLY A 91 3.22 16.08 3.07
N VAL A 92 4.38 15.54 2.69
CA VAL A 92 4.47 14.34 1.84
C VAL A 92 4.32 13.08 2.69
N ASN A 93 3.30 12.28 2.41
CA ASN A 93 3.05 11.01 3.09
C ASN A 93 2.77 9.84 2.13
N GLN A 94 2.77 10.08 0.81
CA GLN A 94 2.69 9.03 -0.20
C GLN A 94 3.68 9.28 -1.34
N ILE A 95 4.46 8.24 -1.66
CA ILE A 95 5.33 8.20 -2.85
C ILE A 95 4.93 7.04 -3.75
N MET A 96 4.83 7.28 -5.05
CA MET A 96 4.69 6.24 -6.07
C MET A 96 5.96 6.13 -6.92
N LEU A 97 6.50 4.92 -7.01
CA LEU A 97 7.65 4.57 -7.84
C LEU A 97 7.24 3.55 -8.89
N PHE A 98 7.78 3.68 -10.10
CA PHE A 98 7.51 2.78 -11.21
C PHE A 98 8.80 2.13 -11.70
N GLY A 99 8.76 0.80 -11.85
CA GLY A 99 9.82 0.01 -12.48
C GLY A 99 9.34 -0.53 -13.83
N ALA A 100 10.06 -0.25 -14.90
CA ALA A 100 9.78 -0.80 -16.21
C ALA A 100 10.30 -2.23 -16.35
N ALA A 101 9.55 -3.08 -17.04
CA ALA A 101 10.08 -4.35 -17.54
C ALA A 101 10.86 -4.05 -18.84
N SER A 102 12.14 -4.39 -18.87
CA SER A 102 12.98 -4.26 -20.08
C SER A 102 13.85 -5.49 -20.24
N ASP A 103 14.01 -5.94 -21.48
CA ASP A 103 14.87 -7.06 -21.87
C ASP A 103 16.36 -6.78 -21.63
N SER A 104 16.75 -5.51 -21.55
CA SER A 104 18.16 -5.09 -21.38
C SER A 104 18.56 -4.82 -19.93
N THR A 105 17.61 -4.40 -19.08
CA THR A 105 17.81 -4.18 -17.64
C THR A 105 16.52 -4.51 -16.88
N PRO A 106 16.50 -5.58 -16.07
CA PRO A 106 15.37 -5.87 -15.19
C PRO A 106 15.06 -4.68 -14.26
N TRP A 107 13.85 -4.13 -14.33
CA TRP A 107 13.30 -3.15 -13.37
C TRP A 107 13.99 -1.78 -13.32
N SER A 108 14.33 -1.19 -14.46
CA SER A 108 14.78 0.22 -14.49
C SER A 108 13.72 1.12 -13.83
N GLY A 109 14.13 1.87 -12.79
CA GLY A 109 13.26 2.83 -12.09
C GLY A 109 12.96 2.54 -10.61
N LEU A 110 13.15 1.31 -10.12
CA LEU A 110 13.10 1.04 -8.67
C LEU A 110 14.50 1.10 -8.03
N PRO A 111 14.65 1.72 -6.84
CA PRO A 111 15.91 1.70 -6.10
C PRO A 111 16.40 0.28 -5.82
N PRO A 112 17.72 0.00 -5.87
CA PRO A 112 18.27 -1.33 -5.60
C PRO A 112 17.82 -1.94 -4.28
N ILE A 113 17.63 -1.13 -3.23
CA ILE A 113 17.14 -1.60 -1.93
C ILE A 113 15.69 -2.13 -1.98
N LEU A 114 14.83 -1.59 -2.86
CA LEU A 114 13.48 -2.12 -3.05
C LEU A 114 13.50 -3.40 -3.89
N LEU A 115 14.49 -3.57 -4.77
CA LEU A 115 14.72 -4.83 -5.49
C LEU A 115 15.23 -5.93 -4.54
N GLU A 116 16.12 -5.59 -3.62
CA GLU A 116 16.57 -6.47 -2.53
C GLU A 116 15.38 -6.90 -1.64
N LEU A 117 14.51 -5.95 -1.28
CA LEU A 117 13.28 -6.24 -0.56
C LEU A 117 12.41 -7.24 -1.33
N LEU A 118 12.13 -6.98 -2.61
CA LEU A 118 11.32 -7.87 -3.44
C LEU A 118 11.89 -9.29 -3.53
N ALA A 119 13.21 -9.42 -3.65
CA ALA A 119 13.87 -10.72 -3.66
C ALA A 119 13.71 -11.44 -2.31
N SER A 120 13.86 -10.73 -1.19
CA SER A 120 13.64 -11.29 0.14
C SER A 120 12.18 -11.74 0.34
N MET A 121 11.22 -10.89 -0.03
CA MET A 121 9.79 -11.20 0.04
C MET A 121 9.42 -12.43 -0.81
N SER A 122 10.00 -12.55 -2.00
CA SER A 122 9.80 -13.73 -2.88
C SER A 122 10.18 -15.03 -2.17
N VAL A 123 11.35 -15.07 -1.52
CA VAL A 123 11.83 -16.27 -0.80
C VAL A 123 10.94 -16.57 0.40
N LEU A 124 10.60 -15.55 1.19
CA LEU A 124 9.79 -15.70 2.40
C LEU A 124 8.37 -16.18 2.08
N LEU A 125 7.75 -15.65 1.03
CA LEU A 125 6.36 -15.97 0.69
C LEU A 125 6.20 -17.29 -0.05
N GLN A 126 7.25 -17.81 -0.70
CA GLN A 126 7.20 -19.05 -1.48
C GLN A 126 6.58 -20.26 -0.76
N PRO A 127 6.90 -20.58 0.52
CA PRO A 127 6.29 -21.73 1.21
C PRO A 127 4.82 -21.51 1.59
N SER A 128 4.35 -20.26 1.62
CA SER A 128 3.02 -19.89 2.13
C SER A 128 2.01 -19.58 1.02
N LEU A 129 2.46 -19.44 -0.22
CA LEU A 129 1.61 -19.12 -1.37
C LEU A 129 1.46 -20.31 -2.32
N PRO A 130 0.29 -20.48 -2.97
CA PRO A 130 0.16 -21.39 -4.09
C PRO A 130 1.19 -21.07 -5.20
N PRO A 131 1.80 -22.08 -5.85
CA PRO A 131 2.85 -21.87 -6.85
C PRO A 131 2.46 -20.90 -7.98
N GLU A 132 1.21 -20.95 -8.44
CA GLU A 132 0.65 -20.09 -9.48
C GLU A 132 0.55 -18.62 -9.03
N ILE A 133 0.17 -18.38 -7.77
CA ILE A 133 0.11 -17.04 -7.18
C ILE A 133 1.53 -16.50 -6.97
N HIS A 134 2.44 -17.36 -6.48
CA HIS A 134 3.84 -16.98 -6.32
C HIS A 134 4.48 -16.61 -7.65
N ALA A 135 4.29 -17.42 -8.70
CA ALA A 135 4.83 -17.15 -10.03
C ALA A 135 4.26 -15.88 -10.67
N LEU A 136 3.00 -15.55 -10.37
CA LEU A 136 2.34 -14.32 -10.82
C LEU A 136 2.93 -13.07 -10.15
N LEU A 137 3.21 -13.13 -8.85
CA LEU A 137 3.78 -12.01 -8.07
C LEU A 137 5.32 -11.91 -8.26
N PHE A 138 6.02 -13.03 -8.35
CA PHE A 138 7.47 -13.06 -8.43
C PHE A 138 7.94 -13.83 -9.68
N PRO A 139 7.62 -13.33 -10.89
CA PRO A 139 7.97 -14.03 -12.12
C PRO A 139 9.49 -14.07 -12.29
N ARG A 140 10.01 -15.21 -12.76
CA ARG A 140 11.45 -15.41 -13.03
C ARG A 140 11.99 -14.41 -14.05
N THR A 141 11.16 -14.05 -15.02
CA THR A 141 11.45 -13.03 -16.03
C THR A 141 10.47 -11.88 -15.83
N PRO A 142 10.93 -10.64 -15.66
CA PRO A 142 10.06 -9.48 -15.56
C PRO A 142 9.25 -9.30 -16.85
N ALA A 143 7.99 -9.72 -16.82
CA ALA A 143 7.09 -9.57 -17.96
C ALA A 143 6.21 -8.31 -17.86
N HIS A 144 6.15 -7.71 -16.67
CA HIS A 144 5.23 -6.63 -16.35
C HIS A 144 5.94 -5.52 -15.62
N ALA A 145 5.61 -4.28 -15.94
CA ALA A 145 6.01 -3.15 -15.12
C ALA A 145 5.44 -3.30 -13.70
N ARG A 146 6.13 -2.69 -12.73
CA ARG A 146 5.81 -2.79 -11.31
C ARG A 146 5.68 -1.40 -10.74
N GLN A 147 4.73 -1.26 -9.83
CA GLN A 147 4.57 -0.07 -9.03
C GLN A 147 4.89 -0.41 -7.58
N ALA A 148 5.65 0.46 -6.91
CA ALA A 148 5.82 0.46 -5.46
C ALA A 148 5.16 1.72 -4.90
N ILE A 149 4.21 1.56 -3.99
CA ILE A 149 3.56 2.66 -3.28
C ILE A 149 4.04 2.65 -1.85
N LEU A 150 4.67 3.73 -1.44
CA LEU A 150 5.17 3.95 -0.11
C LEU A 150 4.19 4.89 0.59
N ASN A 151 3.60 4.46 1.70
CA ASN A 151 2.75 5.32 2.51
C ASN A 151 3.33 5.45 3.91
N LEU A 152 3.53 6.68 4.37
CA LEU A 152 3.90 7.02 5.72
C LEU A 152 2.64 7.44 6.50
N TYR A 153 2.42 6.82 7.65
CA TYR A 153 1.31 7.12 8.54
C TYR A 153 1.85 7.56 9.89
N HIS A 154 1.47 8.75 10.32
CA HIS A 154 1.59 9.18 11.71
C HIS A 154 0.41 8.65 12.55
N PRO A 155 0.56 8.59 13.88
CA PRO A 155 -0.55 8.22 14.76
C PRO A 155 -1.80 9.10 14.49
N GLY A 156 -2.97 8.48 14.35
CA GLY A 156 -4.21 9.16 13.97
C GLY A 156 -4.46 9.20 12.46
N GLU A 157 -3.47 8.91 11.62
CA GLU A 157 -3.67 8.80 10.17
C GLU A 157 -4.21 7.43 9.77
N GLY A 158 -4.74 7.38 8.54
CA GLY A 158 -5.39 6.21 7.99
C GLY A 158 -5.71 6.41 6.52
N ILE A 159 -6.24 5.37 5.89
CA ILE A 159 -6.69 5.39 4.49
C ILE A 159 -8.13 4.90 4.43
N ILE A 160 -8.95 5.64 3.69
CA ILE A 160 -10.37 5.30 3.52
C ILE A 160 -10.50 3.91 2.87
N PRO A 161 -11.55 3.15 3.18
CA PRO A 161 -11.78 1.86 2.54
C PRO A 161 -11.88 2.00 1.01
N HIS A 162 -11.12 1.19 0.28
CA HIS A 162 -11.08 1.23 -1.18
C HIS A 162 -10.72 -0.12 -1.79
N VAL A 163 -11.02 -0.27 -3.07
CA VAL A 163 -10.47 -1.33 -3.93
C VAL A 163 -9.25 -0.77 -4.66
N ASP A 164 -8.14 -1.50 -4.65
CA ASP A 164 -6.96 -1.14 -5.41
C ASP A 164 -7.24 -1.18 -6.92
N LEU A 165 -6.74 -0.19 -7.67
CA LEU A 165 -7.00 -0.01 -9.12
C LEU A 165 -7.10 -1.34 -9.90
N LEU A 166 -8.21 -1.48 -10.65
CA LEU A 166 -8.72 -2.76 -11.19
C LEU A 166 -7.79 -3.44 -12.21
N LYS A 167 -6.84 -2.74 -12.82
CA LYS A 167 -5.95 -3.28 -13.86
C LYS A 167 -4.64 -3.85 -13.31
N ARG A 168 -4.63 -4.71 -12.30
CA ARG A 168 -3.40 -5.32 -11.73
C ARG A 168 -3.72 -6.69 -11.14
N PHE A 169 -2.82 -7.68 -11.23
CA PHE A 169 -3.16 -9.08 -10.88
C PHE A 169 -2.97 -9.49 -9.40
N GLY A 170 -2.35 -8.65 -8.56
CA GLY A 170 -2.16 -8.95 -7.13
C GLY A 170 -1.45 -7.81 -6.40
N ILE A 171 -1.58 -7.79 -5.08
CA ILE A 171 -0.91 -6.84 -4.20
C ILE A 171 -0.11 -7.61 -3.16
N VAL A 172 1.09 -7.13 -2.90
CA VAL A 172 1.85 -7.51 -1.71
C VAL A 172 2.17 -6.26 -0.90
N GLY A 173 1.64 -6.20 0.32
CA GLY A 173 1.91 -5.14 1.28
C GLY A 173 2.89 -5.59 2.35
N LEU A 174 3.73 -4.68 2.82
CA LEU A 174 4.65 -4.84 3.94
C LEU A 174 4.40 -3.71 4.96
N SER A 175 4.31 -4.06 6.24
CA SER A 175 4.26 -3.09 7.36
C SER A 175 5.66 -2.89 7.97
N LEU A 176 6.06 -1.65 8.23
CA LEU A 176 7.36 -1.27 8.80
C LEU A 176 7.19 -0.18 9.86
N GLY A 177 8.06 -0.16 10.86
CA GLY A 177 8.13 0.88 11.92
C GLY A 177 7.05 0.80 13.00
N SER A 178 5.81 0.49 12.63
CA SER A 178 4.73 0.26 13.60
C SER A 178 3.64 -0.64 13.03
N SER A 179 2.84 -1.22 13.94
CA SER A 179 1.67 -2.02 13.59
C SER A 179 0.48 -1.15 13.17
N CYS A 180 -0.51 -1.77 12.53
CA CYS A 180 -1.84 -1.18 12.38
C CYS A 180 -2.92 -2.28 12.38
N VAL A 181 -4.17 -1.86 12.46
CA VAL A 181 -5.32 -2.69 12.08
C VAL A 181 -5.77 -2.30 10.68
N MET A 182 -5.87 -3.30 9.81
CA MET A 182 -6.52 -3.18 8.50
C MET A 182 -7.94 -3.74 8.60
N GLN A 183 -8.90 -3.01 8.06
CA GLN A 183 -10.29 -3.45 7.94
C GLN A 183 -10.56 -3.98 6.54
N PHE A 184 -11.44 -4.96 6.44
CA PHE A 184 -11.95 -5.50 5.19
C PHE A 184 -13.48 -5.55 5.23
N ALA A 185 -14.14 -5.09 4.19
CA ALA A 185 -15.58 -5.29 4.00
C ALA A 185 -15.86 -5.67 2.55
N ARG A 186 -16.89 -6.48 2.31
CA ARG A 186 -17.24 -6.83 0.93
C ARG A 186 -17.88 -5.64 0.23
N VAL A 187 -17.57 -5.47 -1.05
CA VAL A 187 -18.08 -4.36 -1.89
C VAL A 187 -19.61 -4.40 -2.01
N ASP A 188 -20.21 -5.59 -2.05
CA ASP A 188 -21.65 -5.82 -2.15
C ASP A 188 -22.40 -5.68 -0.81
N GLU A 189 -21.67 -5.52 0.30
CA GLU A 189 -22.21 -5.52 1.66
C GLU A 189 -21.91 -4.21 2.42
N VAL A 190 -21.43 -3.16 1.74
CA VAL A 190 -21.02 -1.90 2.39
C VAL A 190 -22.17 -1.21 3.13
N ASP A 191 -23.41 -1.35 2.65
CA ASP A 191 -24.63 -0.83 3.30
C ASP A 191 -25.37 -1.88 4.15
N SER A 192 -24.78 -3.06 4.34
CA SER A 192 -25.38 -4.15 5.09
C SER A 192 -25.01 -4.12 6.57
N THR A 193 -25.73 -4.90 7.39
CA THR A 193 -25.43 -5.09 8.82
C THR A 193 -24.21 -5.98 9.07
N VAL A 194 -23.45 -6.37 8.03
CA VAL A 194 -22.28 -7.24 8.16
C VAL A 194 -21.10 -6.41 8.68
N CYS A 195 -20.63 -6.74 9.89
CA CYS A 195 -19.48 -6.08 10.48
C CYS A 195 -18.20 -6.29 9.63
N PRO A 196 -17.39 -5.23 9.45
CA PRO A 196 -16.07 -5.35 8.83
C PRO A 196 -15.21 -6.41 9.53
N LYS A 197 -14.29 -7.00 8.78
CA LYS A 197 -13.28 -7.92 9.32
C LYS A 197 -12.02 -7.14 9.65
N HIS A 198 -11.55 -7.23 10.89
CA HIS A 198 -10.36 -6.52 11.36
C HIS A 198 -9.18 -7.48 11.54
N ILE A 199 -8.05 -7.17 10.90
CA ILE A 199 -6.80 -7.92 11.04
C ILE A 199 -5.70 -7.02 11.59
N PHE A 200 -5.01 -7.50 12.62
CA PHE A 200 -3.83 -6.84 13.16
C PHE A 200 -2.61 -7.17 12.30
N LEU A 201 -1.91 -6.14 11.85
CA LEU A 201 -0.69 -6.21 11.04
C LEU A 201 0.49 -5.70 11.88
N PRO A 202 1.23 -6.58 12.57
CA PRO A 202 2.48 -6.22 13.23
C PRO A 202 3.51 -5.65 12.26
N GLU A 203 4.52 -4.96 12.79
CA GLU A 203 5.69 -4.60 12.00
C GLU A 203 6.35 -5.84 11.36
N ARG A 204 7.01 -5.63 10.22
CA ARG A 204 7.74 -6.62 9.42
C ARG A 204 6.88 -7.73 8.82
N THR A 205 5.57 -7.71 9.02
CA THR A 205 4.65 -8.68 8.42
C THR A 205 4.26 -8.29 6.99
N MET A 206 3.93 -9.30 6.20
CA MET A 206 3.49 -9.17 4.81
C MET A 206 2.06 -9.67 4.65
N ILE A 207 1.29 -8.96 3.83
CA ILE A 207 -0.08 -9.30 3.45
C ILE A 207 -0.16 -9.42 1.92
N VAL A 208 -0.84 -10.46 1.42
CA VAL A 208 -0.95 -10.74 0.00
C VAL A 208 -2.42 -10.86 -0.39
N LEU A 209 -2.83 -10.08 -1.40
CA LEU A 209 -4.22 -9.97 -1.86
C LEU A 209 -4.30 -10.24 -3.38
N PRO A 210 -4.35 -11.51 -3.81
CA PRO A 210 -4.81 -11.91 -5.14
C PRO A 210 -6.33 -12.15 -5.17
N GLY A 211 -6.90 -12.19 -6.39
CA GLY A 211 -8.25 -12.73 -6.61
C GLY A 211 -9.34 -12.01 -5.82
N ASP A 212 -10.21 -12.76 -5.14
CA ASP A 212 -11.40 -12.23 -4.46
C ASP A 212 -11.05 -11.15 -3.43
N ALA A 213 -10.09 -11.40 -2.53
CA ALA A 213 -9.60 -10.43 -1.53
C ALA A 213 -9.15 -9.09 -2.13
N ARG A 214 -8.80 -9.07 -3.41
CA ARG A 214 -8.42 -7.87 -4.13
C ARG A 214 -9.61 -7.12 -4.72
N TYR A 215 -10.54 -7.83 -5.36
CA TYR A 215 -11.55 -7.21 -6.22
C TYR A 215 -12.94 -7.12 -5.58
N ALA A 216 -13.28 -8.06 -4.71
CA ALA A 216 -14.59 -8.12 -4.06
C ALA A 216 -14.60 -7.48 -2.67
N TRP A 217 -13.44 -7.04 -2.17
CA TRP A 217 -13.27 -6.49 -0.83
C TRP A 217 -12.65 -5.10 -0.88
N ILE A 218 -13.28 -4.15 -0.20
CA ILE A 218 -12.66 -2.88 0.16
C ILE A 218 -11.78 -3.10 1.39
N HIS A 219 -10.64 -2.43 1.42
CA HIS A 219 -9.74 -2.44 2.57
C HIS A 219 -9.29 -1.04 2.95
N GLY A 220 -9.06 -0.83 4.24
CA GLY A 220 -8.73 0.48 4.79
C GLY A 220 -8.01 0.40 6.13
N ILE A 221 -7.53 1.54 6.59
CA ILE A 221 -6.95 1.70 7.92
C ILE A 221 -7.67 2.90 8.54
N GLU A 222 -8.44 2.68 9.59
CA GLU A 222 -9.16 3.78 10.25
C GLU A 222 -8.19 4.79 10.88
N LYS A 223 -8.64 6.04 10.96
CA LYS A 223 -7.92 7.13 11.63
C LYS A 223 -8.06 7.01 13.14
N ARG A 224 -7.07 6.38 13.78
CA ARG A 224 -7.01 6.20 15.24
C ARG A 224 -5.56 6.20 15.71
N THR A 225 -5.36 6.43 17.01
CA THR A 225 -4.04 6.41 17.66
C THR A 225 -3.75 5.11 18.39
N THR A 226 -4.77 4.29 18.67
CA THR A 226 -4.66 2.99 19.33
C THR A 226 -5.56 1.96 18.66
N ASP A 227 -5.20 0.69 18.78
CA ASP A 227 -5.97 -0.45 18.26
C ASP A 227 -6.26 -1.44 19.40
N LEU A 228 -7.47 -2.01 19.42
CA LEU A 228 -7.82 -3.14 20.27
C LEU A 228 -7.50 -4.44 19.52
N VAL A 229 -6.67 -5.29 20.12
CA VAL A 229 -6.23 -6.54 19.50
C VAL A 229 -6.64 -7.72 20.39
N ALA A 230 -7.32 -8.70 19.81
CA ALA A 230 -7.67 -9.96 20.46
C ALA A 230 -6.54 -10.98 20.28
N ASP A 231 -6.13 -11.58 21.38
CA ASP A 231 -5.16 -12.67 21.44
C ASP A 231 -5.71 -13.78 22.34
N ALA A 232 -6.24 -14.82 21.70
CA ALA A 232 -7.04 -15.87 22.33
C ALA A 232 -8.15 -15.29 23.22
N ASP A 233 -8.05 -15.46 24.54
CA ASP A 233 -9.03 -15.01 25.52
C ASP A 233 -8.67 -13.65 26.15
N THR A 234 -7.68 -12.95 25.60
CA THR A 234 -7.20 -11.67 26.11
C THR A 234 -7.34 -10.56 25.07
N PHE A 235 -7.52 -9.33 25.56
CA PHE A 235 -7.51 -8.13 24.74
C PHE A 235 -6.38 -7.22 25.18
N ARG A 236 -5.69 -6.59 24.23
CA ARG A 236 -4.69 -5.57 24.49
C ARG A 236 -4.94 -4.33 23.64
N ILE A 237 -4.68 -3.16 24.23
CA ILE A 237 -4.61 -1.90 23.51
C ILE A 237 -3.18 -1.74 23.01
N VAL A 238 -3.02 -1.51 21.71
CA VAL A 238 -1.73 -1.28 21.06
C VAL A 238 -1.69 0.17 20.58
N GLU A 239 -0.71 0.94 21.03
CA GLU A 239 -0.49 2.30 20.52
C GLU A 239 0.13 2.26 19.12
N ARG A 240 -0.38 3.11 18.22
CA ARG A 240 0.21 3.29 16.90
C ARG A 240 1.39 4.25 16.99
N GLY A 241 2.49 3.85 16.39
CA GLY A 241 3.64 4.70 16.11
C GLY A 241 3.62 5.20 14.67
N VAL A 242 4.76 5.73 14.22
CA VAL A 242 4.95 6.05 12.79
C VAL A 242 5.09 4.74 12.02
N ARG A 243 4.20 4.53 11.05
CA ARG A 243 4.16 3.33 10.22
C ARG A 243 4.52 3.68 8.78
N LEU A 244 5.52 3.01 8.24
CA LEU A 244 5.75 2.96 6.80
C LEU A 244 5.10 1.69 6.25
N SER A 245 4.42 1.81 5.11
CA SER A 245 4.04 0.63 4.34
C SER A 245 4.56 0.71 2.93
N ILE A 246 4.96 -0.44 2.39
CA ILE A 246 5.38 -0.59 1.01
C ILE A 246 4.44 -1.58 0.35
N THR A 247 3.79 -1.15 -0.71
CA THR A 247 2.82 -1.94 -1.47
C THR A 247 3.33 -2.14 -2.88
N PHE A 248 3.61 -3.38 -3.25
CA PHE A 248 3.97 -3.74 -4.62
C PHE A 248 2.74 -4.19 -5.39
N ARG A 249 2.62 -3.68 -6.62
CA ARG A 249 1.55 -4.01 -7.58
C ARG A 249 2.16 -4.30 -8.95
N TRP A 250 1.55 -5.22 -9.67
CA TRP A 250 1.99 -5.62 -11.01
C TRP A 250 1.02 -5.08 -12.06
N LEU A 251 1.54 -4.35 -13.05
CA LEU A 251 0.73 -3.90 -14.18
C LEU A 251 0.24 -5.11 -14.98
N LEU A 252 -0.98 -5.06 -15.53
CA LEU A 252 -1.33 -5.96 -16.62
C LEU A 252 -0.33 -5.72 -17.77
N PRO A 253 0.06 -6.76 -18.54
CA PRO A 253 0.66 -6.51 -19.85
C PRO A 253 -0.31 -5.60 -20.62
N SER A 254 0.24 -4.58 -21.28
CA SER A 254 -0.55 -3.65 -22.09
C SER A 254 -1.16 -4.40 -23.27
N GLU A 255 -2.32 -5.03 -23.07
CA GLU A 255 -3.30 -5.15 -24.13
C GLU A 255 -4.07 -3.83 -24.15
N ASP A 256 -3.87 -3.07 -25.23
CA ASP A 256 -4.65 -1.89 -25.62
C ASP A 256 -4.69 -0.72 -24.62
N VAL A 257 -3.69 0.17 -24.73
CA VAL A 257 -3.97 1.62 -24.70
C VAL A 257 -4.55 1.98 -26.07
N VAL A 258 -5.77 1.50 -26.37
CA VAL A 258 -6.58 2.13 -27.43
C VAL A 258 -7.19 3.36 -26.78
N GLY A 259 -6.59 4.50 -27.09
CA GLY A 259 -7.02 5.78 -26.56
C GLY A 259 -6.22 6.97 -27.10
N LEU A 260 -5.72 6.90 -28.33
CA LEU A 260 -5.34 8.07 -29.13
C LEU A 260 -5.56 7.74 -30.62
N GLU A 261 -6.83 7.70 -31.02
CA GLU A 261 -7.24 8.13 -32.36
C GLU A 261 -8.49 8.99 -32.24
N ALA A 262 -8.29 10.30 -32.35
CA ALA A 262 -9.04 11.22 -33.20
C ALA A 262 -8.25 12.53 -33.33
#